data_AF-A0A376D8H6-F1
#
_entry.id   AF-A0A376D8H6-F1
#
_cell.length_a   1.000
_cell.length_b   1.000
_cell.length_c   1.000
_cell.angle_alpha   90.00
_cell.angle_beta   90.00
_cell.angle_gamma   90.00
#
_symmetry.space_group_name_H-M   'P 1'
#
loop_
_entity.id
_entity.type
_entity.pdbx_description
1 polymer ?
#
loop_
_entity_poly.entity_id
_entity_poly.type
_entity_poly.pdbx_seq_one_letter_code
_entity_poly.pdbx_strand_id
1 'polypeptide(L)'
;MIEYFELGERLDSSGRDSLYPQTISLLKACENHPYVTVRELRFSEINDNRSEYLIIDAADGTVASGNQARIRRKERLAIEVNPKSSIPILVHALRKDFPVLSHQHAGEPGSPRILCLYEASWSAVERSWTPERFLERIFWWLRESAELHLHREDQPLEQLFYLSPYQLILPANYPDYHHATDNKLSLQMVSEGRPIILRAVPEQDTSSVKPFRLLTIAVSPVDVSMVATYPDNLGKLEEQLNEWGSELLKPLTDAVYEAIPSDGIRPTSGKGEGLLILLWIPRLRNGETERTDVMGYVVQSSLGELATALDMLAPKNERGSTASRTASWRIN
;
A
#
# COMPACT_ATOMS: atom_id res chain seq x y z
N MET A 1 -19.99 -18.75 -11.69
CA MET A 1 -19.71 -17.83 -12.82
C MET A 1 -18.45 -17.06 -12.47
N ILE A 2 -17.55 -16.78 -13.40
CA ILE A 2 -16.33 -16.00 -13.11
C ILE A 2 -16.66 -14.53 -13.25
N GLU A 3 -16.39 -13.74 -12.23
CA GLU A 3 -16.57 -12.29 -12.27
C GLU A 3 -15.25 -11.60 -12.59
N TYR A 4 -15.35 -10.56 -13.41
CA TYR A 4 -14.24 -9.70 -13.79
C TYR A 4 -14.54 -8.25 -13.43
N PHE A 5 -13.51 -7.51 -13.05
CA PHE A 5 -13.55 -6.05 -13.04
C PHE A 5 -13.60 -5.52 -14.48
N GLU A 6 -14.25 -4.37 -14.64
CA GLU A 6 -14.27 -3.63 -15.89
C GLU A 6 -13.50 -2.32 -15.70
N LEU A 7 -12.44 -2.14 -16.49
CA LEU A 7 -11.61 -0.94 -16.45
C LEU A 7 -11.94 -0.04 -17.63
N GLY A 8 -12.27 1.22 -17.35
CA GLY A 8 -12.57 2.22 -18.39
C GLY A 8 -13.73 1.85 -19.31
N GLU A 9 -13.85 2.60 -20.41
CA GLU A 9 -14.85 2.43 -21.44
C GLU A 9 -14.28 1.68 -22.64
N ARG A 10 -15.10 0.90 -23.33
CA ARG A 10 -14.67 0.15 -24.51
C ARG A 10 -14.37 1.09 -25.67
N LEU A 11 -13.21 0.91 -26.29
CA LEU A 11 -12.82 1.66 -27.46
C LEU A 11 -13.45 1.04 -28.72
N ASP A 12 -14.20 1.85 -29.46
CA ASP A 12 -14.76 1.53 -30.77
C ASP A 12 -13.69 1.61 -31.87
N SER A 13 -14.01 1.10 -33.06
CA SER A 13 -13.04 0.95 -34.16
C SER A 13 -12.41 2.27 -34.61
N SER A 14 -13.15 3.38 -34.52
CA SER A 14 -12.67 4.74 -34.85
C SER A 14 -11.66 5.30 -33.84
N GLY A 15 -11.67 4.84 -32.59
CA GLY A 15 -10.75 5.33 -31.56
C GLY A 15 -9.31 4.81 -31.71
N ARG A 16 -9.10 3.78 -32.54
CA ARG A 16 -7.81 3.09 -32.68
C ARG A 16 -6.70 3.93 -33.34
N ASP A 17 -7.06 4.95 -34.11
CA ASP A 17 -6.10 5.83 -34.77
C ASP A 17 -5.42 6.80 -33.79
N SER A 18 -5.94 6.90 -32.55
CA SER A 18 -5.43 7.79 -31.49
C SER A 18 -4.65 7.05 -30.39
N LEU A 19 -4.34 5.77 -30.58
CA LEU A 19 -3.66 4.96 -29.57
C LEU A 19 -2.21 5.40 -29.34
N TYR A 20 -1.71 5.19 -28.13
CA TYR A 20 -0.29 5.38 -27.86
C TYR A 20 0.57 4.39 -28.68
N PRO A 21 1.76 4.80 -29.15
CA PRO A 21 2.65 3.92 -29.90
C PRO A 21 2.99 2.61 -29.16
N GLN A 22 3.12 2.67 -27.83
CA GLN A 22 3.33 1.50 -26.98
C GLN A 22 2.13 0.55 -27.00
N THR A 23 0.90 1.08 -26.95
CA THR A 23 -0.33 0.28 -27.05
C THR A 23 -0.43 -0.42 -28.39
N ILE A 24 -0.12 0.26 -29.49
CA ILE A 24 -0.10 -0.32 -30.84
C ILE A 24 0.93 -1.46 -30.91
N SER A 25 2.12 -1.24 -30.36
CA SER A 25 3.20 -2.24 -30.36
C SER A 25 2.84 -3.47 -29.51
N LEU A 26 2.23 -3.26 -28.34
CA LEU A 26 1.73 -4.33 -27.48
C LEU A 26 0.58 -5.11 -28.12
N LEU A 27 -0.37 -4.41 -28.75
CA LEU A 27 -1.47 -5.03 -29.48
C LEU A 27 -0.92 -5.96 -30.57
N LYS A 28 0.03 -5.48 -31.37
CA LYS A 28 0.67 -6.28 -32.42
C LYS A 28 1.40 -7.49 -31.83
N ALA A 29 2.13 -7.34 -30.73
CA ALA A 29 2.81 -8.46 -30.09
C ALA A 29 1.81 -9.49 -29.54
N CYS A 30 0.71 -9.04 -28.92
CA CYS A 30 -0.35 -9.91 -28.42
C CYS A 30 -1.07 -10.68 -29.54
N GLU A 31 -1.40 -10.00 -30.65
CA GLU A 31 -2.05 -10.62 -31.81
C GLU A 31 -1.17 -11.69 -32.48
N ASN A 32 0.16 -11.53 -32.40
CA ASN A 32 1.12 -12.50 -32.94
C ASN A 32 1.53 -13.58 -31.93
N HIS A 33 1.09 -13.50 -30.67
CA HIS A 33 1.53 -14.44 -29.62
C HIS A 33 0.56 -15.63 -29.49
N PRO A 34 1.02 -16.89 -29.62
CA PRO A 34 0.14 -18.07 -29.70
C PRO A 34 -0.66 -18.35 -28.42
N TYR A 35 -0.20 -17.84 -27.28
CA TYR A 35 -0.81 -18.06 -25.96
C TYR A 35 -1.59 -16.86 -25.41
N VAL A 36 -1.82 -15.84 -26.25
CA VAL A 36 -2.57 -14.64 -25.89
C VAL A 36 -3.79 -14.53 -26.80
N THR A 37 -4.96 -14.23 -26.23
CA THR A 37 -6.14 -13.84 -27.01
C THR A 37 -6.54 -12.43 -26.65
N VAL A 38 -6.41 -11.50 -27.59
CA VAL A 38 -6.90 -10.12 -27.43
C VAL A 38 -8.43 -10.13 -27.45
N ARG A 39 -9.05 -9.53 -26.44
CA ARG A 39 -10.50 -9.47 -26.27
C ARG A 39 -11.06 -8.14 -26.77
N GLU A 40 -10.49 -7.05 -26.28
CA GLU A 40 -10.92 -5.70 -26.61
C GLU A 40 -9.87 -4.67 -26.15
N LEU A 41 -10.03 -3.44 -26.64
CA LEU A 41 -9.33 -2.26 -26.16
C LEU A 41 -10.31 -1.44 -25.33
N ARG A 42 -9.84 -0.85 -24.25
CA ARG A 42 -10.58 0.08 -23.41
C ARG A 42 -9.72 1.30 -23.13
N PHE A 43 -10.33 2.38 -22.66
CA PHE A 43 -9.61 3.57 -22.22
C PHE A 43 -10.33 4.24 -21.06
N SER A 44 -9.61 5.02 -20.28
CA SER A 44 -10.17 5.93 -19.29
C SER A 44 -9.42 7.24 -19.37
N GLU A 45 -10.14 8.36 -19.30
CA GLU A 45 -9.53 9.68 -19.35
C GLU A 45 -10.12 10.56 -18.25
N ILE A 46 -9.25 11.06 -17.38
CA ILE A 46 -9.61 11.94 -16.27
C ILE A 46 -8.65 13.11 -16.28
N ASN A 47 -9.15 14.35 -16.40
CA ASN A 47 -8.33 15.56 -16.38
C ASN A 47 -7.14 15.51 -17.37
N ASP A 48 -7.38 15.14 -18.63
CA ASP A 48 -6.35 14.96 -19.67
C ASP A 48 -5.31 13.85 -19.36
N ASN A 49 -5.53 13.04 -18.31
CA ASN A 49 -4.73 11.85 -18.02
C ASN A 49 -5.44 10.62 -18.57
N ARG A 50 -4.97 10.14 -19.72
CA ARG A 50 -5.53 8.98 -20.43
C ARG A 50 -4.72 7.73 -20.14
N SER A 51 -5.41 6.68 -19.72
CA SER A 51 -4.91 5.30 -19.64
C SER A 51 -5.61 4.46 -20.71
N GLU A 52 -4.84 3.66 -21.44
CA GLU A 52 -5.34 2.70 -22.43
C GLU A 52 -5.16 1.28 -21.91
N TYR A 53 -6.15 0.42 -22.13
CA TYR A 53 -6.14 -0.95 -21.62
C TYR A 53 -6.30 -1.94 -22.76
N LEU A 54 -5.34 -2.85 -22.90
CA LEU A 54 -5.45 -4.02 -23.76
C LEU A 54 -5.93 -5.22 -22.93
N ILE A 55 -7.20 -5.62 -23.14
CA ILE A 55 -7.80 -6.74 -22.42
C ILE A 55 -7.42 -8.04 -23.13
N ILE A 56 -6.75 -8.94 -22.41
CA ILE A 56 -6.28 -10.22 -22.93
C ILE A 56 -6.71 -11.39 -22.06
N ASP A 57 -6.93 -12.54 -22.69
CA ASP A 57 -6.86 -13.83 -22.00
C ASP A 57 -5.42 -14.39 -22.19
N ALA A 58 -4.71 -14.64 -21.09
CA ALA A 58 -3.35 -15.20 -21.09
C ALA A 58 -3.38 -16.67 -20.64
N ALA A 59 -2.91 -17.58 -21.49
CA ALA A 59 -2.88 -19.01 -21.21
C ALA A 59 -1.78 -19.76 -22.00
N ASP A 60 -0.60 -19.94 -21.40
CA ASP A 60 0.52 -20.68 -22.00
C ASP A 60 0.55 -22.18 -21.62
N GLY A 61 -0.42 -22.64 -20.84
CA GLY A 61 -0.55 -24.03 -20.41
C GLY A 61 0.44 -24.46 -19.31
N THR A 62 1.29 -23.57 -18.81
CA THR A 62 2.34 -23.92 -17.84
C THR A 62 1.90 -23.83 -16.38
N VAL A 63 0.78 -23.17 -16.11
CA VAL A 63 0.18 -23.11 -14.77
C VAL A 63 -0.55 -24.43 -14.47
N ALA A 64 -0.17 -25.11 -13.38
CA ALA A 64 -0.85 -26.33 -12.94
C ALA A 64 -2.29 -26.03 -12.47
N SER A 65 -3.22 -26.96 -12.70
CA SER A 65 -4.58 -26.84 -12.14
C SER A 65 -4.54 -27.20 -10.67
N GLY A 66 -5.22 -26.41 -9.83
CA GLY A 66 -5.25 -26.62 -8.38
C GLY A 66 -3.95 -26.25 -7.68
N ASN A 67 -3.09 -25.43 -8.30
CA ASN A 67 -1.91 -24.88 -7.64
C ASN A 67 -2.28 -24.13 -6.36
N GLN A 68 -1.33 -24.08 -5.42
CA GLN A 68 -1.53 -23.56 -4.08
C GLN A 68 -1.94 -22.08 -4.07
N ALA A 69 -1.39 -21.29 -4.99
CA ALA A 69 -1.70 -19.87 -5.13
C ALA A 69 -3.10 -19.60 -5.72
N ARG A 70 -3.79 -20.61 -6.27
CA ARG A 70 -5.10 -20.48 -6.95
C ARG A 70 -5.06 -19.58 -8.19
N ILE A 71 -3.92 -19.56 -8.89
CA ILE A 71 -3.84 -18.96 -10.23
C ILE A 71 -4.53 -19.89 -11.22
N ARG A 72 -5.32 -19.34 -12.14
CA ARG A 72 -5.99 -20.16 -13.16
C ARG A 72 -5.10 -20.33 -14.38
N ARG A 73 -5.26 -21.46 -15.07
CA ARG A 73 -4.60 -21.75 -16.36
C ARG A 73 -4.85 -20.71 -17.44
N LYS A 74 -5.97 -20.00 -17.33
CA LYS A 74 -6.31 -18.85 -18.15
C LYS A 74 -6.72 -17.71 -17.23
N GLU A 75 -5.92 -16.67 -17.20
CA GLU A 75 -6.25 -15.43 -16.50
C GLU A 75 -6.65 -14.35 -17.49
N ARG A 76 -7.63 -13.53 -17.10
CA ARG A 76 -7.98 -12.33 -17.86
C ARG A 76 -7.23 -11.16 -17.26
N LEU A 77 -6.43 -10.52 -18.09
CA LEU A 77 -5.57 -9.41 -17.70
C LEU A 77 -5.93 -8.17 -18.51
N ALA A 78 -5.70 -6.98 -17.93
CA ALA A 78 -5.60 -5.75 -18.69
C ALA A 78 -4.15 -5.25 -18.64
N ILE A 79 -3.55 -5.05 -19.81
CA ILE A 79 -2.28 -4.33 -19.90
C ILE A 79 -2.63 -2.84 -20.04
N GLU A 80 -2.38 -2.07 -18.99
CA GLU A 80 -2.53 -0.62 -18.97
C GLU A 80 -1.32 0.05 -19.59
N VAL A 81 -1.54 1.07 -20.42
CA VAL A 81 -0.52 1.97 -20.97
C VAL A 81 -0.91 3.40 -20.62
N ASN A 82 -0.04 4.09 -19.88
CA ASN A 82 -0.16 5.50 -19.56
C ASN A 82 1.23 6.17 -19.53
N PRO A 83 1.68 6.84 -20.60
CA PRO A 83 2.99 7.50 -20.67
C PRO A 83 3.19 8.62 -19.64
N LYS A 84 2.12 9.16 -19.03
CA LYS A 84 2.20 10.19 -17.99
C LYS A 84 2.41 9.58 -16.59
N SER A 85 2.32 8.25 -16.44
CA SER A 85 2.56 7.52 -15.18
C SER A 85 4.06 7.28 -14.93
N SER A 86 4.47 7.19 -13.66
CA SER A 86 5.84 6.82 -13.28
C SER A 86 6.21 5.38 -13.68
N ILE A 87 5.20 4.50 -13.74
CA ILE A 87 5.28 3.18 -14.35
C ILE A 87 4.31 3.19 -15.53
N PRO A 88 4.80 3.40 -16.77
CA PRO A 88 3.93 3.60 -17.92
C PRO A 88 3.14 2.38 -18.36
N ILE A 89 3.55 1.18 -17.96
CA ILE A 89 2.92 -0.07 -18.38
C ILE A 89 2.69 -0.95 -17.16
N LEU A 90 1.43 -1.27 -16.88
CA LEU A 90 1.00 -2.08 -15.73
C LEU A 90 0.13 -3.25 -16.19
N VAL A 91 0.06 -4.31 -15.36
CA VAL A 91 -0.78 -5.48 -15.65
C VAL A 91 -1.77 -5.69 -14.51
N HIS A 92 -3.05 -5.63 -14.85
CA HIS A 92 -4.16 -5.80 -13.92
C HIS A 92 -4.77 -7.19 -14.06
N ALA A 93 -4.81 -7.97 -12.99
CA ALA A 93 -5.53 -9.23 -12.95
C ALA A 93 -7.02 -8.97 -12.71
N LEU A 94 -7.83 -9.06 -13.78
CA LEU A 94 -9.23 -8.60 -13.76
C LEU A 94 -10.17 -9.53 -13.01
N ARG A 95 -9.76 -10.77 -12.74
CA ARG A 95 -10.61 -11.73 -12.02
C ARG A 95 -10.83 -11.24 -10.58
N LYS A 96 -12.08 -11.07 -10.15
CA LYS A 96 -12.39 -10.48 -8.83
C LYS A 96 -11.87 -11.28 -7.63
N ASP A 97 -11.80 -12.60 -7.77
CA ASP A 97 -11.25 -13.51 -6.77
C ASP A 97 -9.77 -13.85 -7.00
N PHE A 98 -9.01 -13.00 -7.72
CA PHE A 98 -7.57 -13.18 -7.91
C PHE A 98 -6.83 -13.13 -6.56
N PRO A 99 -5.90 -14.06 -6.30
CA PRO A 99 -5.26 -14.22 -5.00
C PRO A 99 -4.37 -13.03 -4.61
N VAL A 100 -4.25 -12.84 -3.29
CA VAL A 100 -3.20 -12.02 -2.65
C VAL A 100 -1.89 -12.80 -2.74
N LEU A 101 -0.90 -12.23 -3.41
CA LEU A 101 0.40 -12.87 -3.66
C LEU A 101 1.52 -11.83 -3.58
N SER A 102 2.72 -12.30 -3.30
CA SER A 102 3.97 -11.55 -3.44
C SER A 102 4.11 -10.83 -4.80
N HIS A 103 4.91 -9.76 -4.83
CA HIS A 103 5.13 -8.93 -6.02
C HIS A 103 3.83 -8.45 -6.69
N GLN A 104 2.98 -7.79 -5.91
CA GLN A 104 1.87 -6.99 -6.43
C GLN A 104 2.00 -5.55 -5.92
N HIS A 105 1.53 -4.58 -6.71
CA HIS A 105 1.43 -3.20 -6.25
C HIS A 105 0.21 -3.02 -5.35
N ALA A 106 0.26 -2.05 -4.42
CA ALA A 106 -0.95 -1.66 -3.71
C ALA A 106 -1.96 -1.09 -4.71
N GLY A 107 -3.20 -1.54 -4.58
CA GLY A 107 -4.35 -1.05 -5.35
C GLY A 107 -5.45 -0.55 -4.41
N GLU A 108 -6.36 0.24 -4.95
CA GLU A 108 -7.55 0.70 -4.22
C GLU A 108 -8.46 -0.49 -3.85
N PRO A 109 -9.16 -0.44 -2.71
CA PRO A 109 -10.18 -1.44 -2.38
C PRO A 109 -11.21 -1.60 -3.50
N GLY A 110 -11.50 -2.85 -3.88
CA GLY A 110 -12.46 -3.13 -4.94
C GLY A 110 -11.92 -2.89 -6.36
N SER A 111 -10.59 -2.79 -6.53
CA SER A 111 -9.94 -2.73 -7.84
C SER A 111 -9.15 -4.03 -8.15
N PRO A 112 -8.79 -4.28 -9.43
CA PRO A 112 -7.93 -5.40 -9.82
C PRO A 112 -6.61 -5.43 -9.07
N ARG A 113 -6.08 -6.64 -8.83
CA ARG A 113 -4.69 -6.77 -8.35
C ARG A 113 -3.74 -6.38 -9.47
N ILE A 114 -2.69 -5.62 -9.16
CA ILE A 114 -1.73 -5.12 -10.14
C ILE A 114 -0.42 -5.89 -9.96
N LEU A 115 0.04 -6.57 -11.00
CA LEU A 115 1.25 -7.40 -10.96
C LEU A 115 2.50 -6.50 -10.97
N CYS A 116 3.42 -6.74 -10.04
CA CYS A 116 4.76 -6.16 -10.06
C CYS A 116 5.69 -7.10 -10.83
N LEU A 117 5.99 -6.75 -12.10
CA LEU A 117 6.80 -7.60 -12.98
C LEU A 117 8.31 -7.38 -12.81
N TYR A 118 8.72 -6.21 -12.32
CA TYR A 118 10.12 -5.79 -12.25
C TYR A 118 10.43 -5.17 -10.89
N GLU A 119 11.58 -5.53 -10.32
CA GLU A 119 12.10 -4.90 -9.10
C GLU A 119 12.80 -3.56 -9.38
N ALA A 120 13.38 -3.41 -10.58
CA ALA A 120 14.09 -2.20 -10.99
C ALA A 120 13.13 -1.08 -11.43
N SER A 121 13.60 0.18 -11.36
CA SER A 121 12.84 1.34 -11.85
C SER A 121 12.55 1.25 -13.35
N TRP A 122 11.46 1.88 -13.80
CA TRP A 122 11.10 1.92 -15.23
C TRP A 122 12.27 2.42 -16.11
N SER A 123 12.99 3.45 -15.68
CA SER A 123 14.15 4.01 -16.39
C SER A 123 15.29 3.01 -16.65
N ALA A 124 15.39 1.96 -15.84
CA ALA A 124 16.32 0.86 -16.05
C ALA A 124 15.72 -0.21 -16.96
N VAL A 125 14.46 -0.59 -16.71
CA VAL A 125 13.72 -1.60 -17.49
C VAL A 125 13.58 -1.20 -18.95
N GLU A 126 13.19 0.06 -19.22
CA GLU A 126 12.89 0.62 -20.54
C GLU A 126 14.02 0.41 -21.55
N ARG A 127 15.28 0.39 -21.11
CA ARG A 127 16.46 0.22 -21.97
C ARG A 127 16.51 -1.12 -22.69
N SER A 128 15.82 -2.13 -22.16
CA SER A 128 15.82 -3.50 -22.67
C SER A 128 14.41 -4.03 -22.94
N TRP A 129 13.41 -3.18 -22.71
CA TRP A 129 12.01 -3.53 -22.77
C TRP A 129 11.56 -3.67 -24.22
N THR A 130 10.86 -4.78 -24.50
CA THR A 130 10.10 -4.95 -25.75
C THR A 130 8.74 -5.57 -25.39
N PRO A 131 7.70 -5.38 -26.22
CA PRO A 131 6.41 -6.02 -26.02
C PRO A 131 6.51 -7.55 -25.86
N GLU A 132 7.34 -8.23 -26.63
CA GLU A 132 7.50 -9.68 -26.59
C GLU A 132 8.10 -10.14 -25.26
N ARG A 133 9.20 -9.51 -24.82
CA ARG A 133 9.83 -9.80 -23.51
C ARG A 133 8.89 -9.48 -22.35
N PHE A 134 8.05 -8.47 -22.50
CA PHE A 134 7.04 -8.11 -21.51
C PHE A 134 5.98 -9.21 -21.37
N LEU A 135 5.49 -9.75 -22.49
CA LEU A 135 4.55 -10.89 -22.46
C LEU A 135 5.18 -12.14 -21.83
N GLU A 136 6.43 -12.46 -22.20
CA GLU A 136 7.18 -13.56 -21.56
C GLU A 136 7.29 -13.36 -20.05
N ARG A 137 7.51 -12.12 -19.60
CA ARG A 137 7.59 -11.77 -18.18
C ARG A 137 6.25 -11.97 -17.46
N ILE A 138 5.12 -11.67 -18.09
CA ILE A 138 3.79 -11.95 -17.55
C ILE A 138 3.61 -13.46 -17.34
N PHE A 139 3.92 -14.27 -18.35
CA PHE A 139 3.79 -15.73 -18.25
C PHE A 139 4.70 -16.32 -17.18
N TRP A 140 5.95 -15.87 -17.13
CA TRP A 140 6.88 -16.23 -16.05
C TRP A 140 6.30 -15.88 -14.69
N TRP A 141 5.79 -14.66 -14.51
CA TRP A 141 5.21 -14.21 -13.23
C TRP A 141 4.04 -15.10 -12.82
N LEU A 142 3.11 -15.40 -13.72
CA LEU A 142 1.95 -16.26 -13.44
C LEU A 142 2.37 -17.69 -13.05
N ARG A 143 3.40 -18.23 -13.72
CA ARG A 143 3.92 -19.57 -13.44
C ARG A 143 4.62 -19.65 -12.09
N GLU A 144 5.57 -18.76 -11.83
CA GLU A 144 6.32 -18.76 -10.57
C GLU A 144 5.41 -18.44 -9.39
N SER A 145 4.43 -17.56 -9.58
CA SER A 145 3.42 -17.28 -8.57
C SER A 145 2.53 -18.46 -8.26
N ALA A 146 2.18 -19.28 -9.27
CA ALA A 146 1.33 -20.46 -9.08
C ALA A 146 1.95 -21.44 -8.07
N GLU A 147 3.28 -21.56 -8.14
CA GLU A 147 4.10 -22.44 -7.30
C GLU A 147 4.69 -21.73 -6.07
N LEU A 148 4.34 -20.46 -5.82
CA LEU A 148 4.87 -19.62 -4.74
C LEU A 148 6.40 -19.47 -4.74
N HIS A 149 7.02 -19.49 -5.93
CA HIS A 149 8.48 -19.42 -6.12
C HIS A 149 9.02 -18.03 -6.42
N LEU A 150 8.18 -16.99 -6.50
CA LEU A 150 8.67 -15.63 -6.74
C LEU A 150 9.63 -15.16 -5.64
N HIS A 151 9.35 -15.53 -4.40
CA HIS A 151 10.29 -15.39 -3.29
C HIS A 151 10.95 -16.72 -2.99
N ARG A 152 12.28 -16.75 -3.16
CA ARG A 152 13.09 -17.90 -2.75
C ARG A 152 13.41 -17.79 -1.26
N GLU A 153 13.65 -18.93 -0.61
CA GLU A 153 13.96 -18.99 0.83
C GLU A 153 15.24 -18.21 1.20
N ASP A 154 16.19 -18.09 0.28
CA ASP A 154 17.44 -17.34 0.46
C ASP A 154 17.28 -15.82 0.28
N GLN A 155 16.10 -15.34 -0.11
CA GLN A 155 15.81 -13.91 -0.17
C GLN A 155 15.49 -13.35 1.23
N PRO A 156 15.70 -12.03 1.44
CA PRO A 156 15.23 -11.35 2.65
C PRO A 156 13.73 -11.58 2.87
N LEU A 157 13.28 -11.43 4.13
CA LEU A 157 11.86 -11.56 4.44
C LEU A 157 10.98 -10.72 3.54
N GLU A 158 9.85 -11.30 3.20
CA GLU A 158 8.86 -10.64 2.39
C GLU A 158 8.27 -9.39 3.04
N GLN A 159 7.75 -8.46 2.24
CA GLN A 159 7.05 -7.31 2.78
C GLN A 159 5.77 -7.75 3.50
N LEU A 160 5.45 -7.15 4.66
CA LEU A 160 4.19 -7.43 5.37
C LEU A 160 2.97 -7.04 4.54
N PHE A 161 3.08 -5.94 3.81
CA PHE A 161 2.01 -5.35 3.04
C PHE A 161 2.50 -5.01 1.64
N TYR A 162 1.58 -4.91 0.69
CA TYR A 162 1.88 -4.33 -0.62
C TYR A 162 2.51 -2.94 -0.49
N LEU A 163 3.39 -2.61 -1.44
CA LEU A 163 4.06 -1.31 -1.53
C LEU A 163 3.05 -0.17 -1.42
N SER A 164 3.15 0.62 -0.34
CA SER A 164 2.30 1.79 -0.12
C SER A 164 2.40 2.76 -1.31
N PRO A 165 1.29 3.40 -1.72
CA PRO A 165 1.34 4.48 -2.70
C PRO A 165 2.06 5.72 -2.15
N TYR A 166 2.43 5.75 -0.86
CA TYR A 166 3.15 6.83 -0.20
C TYR A 166 4.51 6.39 0.31
N GLN A 167 5.51 7.28 0.18
CA GLN A 167 6.80 7.16 0.82
C GLN A 167 7.04 8.39 1.70
N LEU A 168 7.47 8.19 2.94
CA LEU A 168 7.77 9.27 3.88
C LEU A 168 9.27 9.35 4.16
N ILE A 169 9.84 10.53 3.98
CA ILE A 169 11.21 10.87 4.37
C ILE A 169 11.15 11.60 5.71
N LEU A 170 11.77 11.03 6.73
CA LEU A 170 11.87 11.61 8.07
C LEU A 170 13.14 12.46 8.21
N PRO A 171 13.14 13.49 9.09
CA PRO A 171 14.37 14.18 9.45
C PRO A 171 15.33 13.21 10.15
N ALA A 172 16.65 13.39 9.98
CA ALA A 172 17.65 12.49 10.58
C ALA A 172 17.56 12.42 12.11
N ASN A 173 17.10 13.51 12.73
CA ASN A 173 16.86 13.62 14.16
C ASN A 173 15.38 13.42 14.53
N TYR A 174 14.60 12.67 13.73
CA TYR A 174 13.21 12.35 14.07
C TYR A 174 13.00 11.77 15.49
N PRO A 175 13.97 11.07 16.13
CA PRO A 175 13.77 10.62 17.51
C PRO A 175 13.54 11.78 18.50
N ASP A 176 14.05 12.98 18.22
CA ASP A 176 13.84 14.18 19.06
C ASP A 176 12.38 14.69 19.05
N TYR A 177 11.56 14.20 18.11
CA TYR A 177 10.15 14.54 17.97
C TYR A 177 9.23 13.56 18.71
N HIS A 178 9.79 12.49 19.26
CA HIS A 178 9.03 11.49 20.00
C HIS A 178 8.54 12.06 21.34
N HIS A 179 7.23 11.98 21.60
CA HIS A 179 6.57 12.50 22.81
C HIS A 179 6.77 14.00 23.11
N ALA A 180 7.38 14.76 22.20
CA ALA A 180 7.60 16.19 22.39
C ALA A 180 6.31 16.96 22.06
N THR A 181 5.65 17.50 23.08
CA THR A 181 4.43 18.33 22.94
C THR A 181 4.64 19.54 22.00
N ASP A 182 5.86 20.06 21.99
CA ASP A 182 6.22 21.31 21.30
C ASP A 182 6.98 21.09 19.98
N ASN A 183 7.45 19.86 19.70
CA ASN A 183 8.16 19.56 18.44
C ASN A 183 7.23 18.80 17.50
N LYS A 184 6.60 19.54 16.57
CA LYS A 184 5.73 18.95 15.56
C LYS A 184 6.40 18.92 14.20
N LEU A 185 5.83 18.12 13.31
CA LEU A 185 6.27 17.95 11.93
C LEU A 185 5.21 18.44 10.97
N SER A 186 5.61 19.14 9.91
CA SER A 186 4.79 19.38 8.74
C SER A 186 5.18 18.40 7.62
N LEU A 187 4.19 17.89 6.89
CA LEU A 187 4.43 17.03 5.74
C LEU A 187 4.42 17.85 4.46
N GLN A 188 5.53 17.84 3.72
CA GLN A 188 5.70 18.53 2.45
C GLN A 188 5.77 17.52 1.32
N MET A 189 4.98 17.73 0.26
CA MET A 189 5.05 16.89 -0.93
C MET A 189 6.31 17.21 -1.73
N VAL A 190 7.09 16.18 -2.05
CA VAL A 190 8.32 16.27 -2.85
C VAL A 190 8.08 15.74 -4.27
N SER A 191 7.20 14.74 -4.42
CA SER A 191 6.84 14.15 -5.71
C SER A 191 5.39 13.67 -5.69
N GLU A 192 4.65 13.97 -6.77
CA GLU A 192 3.28 13.51 -7.04
C GLU A 192 3.25 12.18 -7.83
N GLY A 193 4.40 11.56 -8.09
CA GLY A 193 4.49 10.29 -8.81
C GLY A 193 3.91 9.11 -8.02
N ARG A 194 4.11 7.88 -8.52
CA ARG A 194 3.88 6.65 -7.74
C ARG A 194 5.23 6.01 -7.38
N PRO A 195 5.59 5.92 -6.08
CA PRO A 195 4.84 6.42 -4.92
C PRO A 195 4.89 7.96 -4.80
N ILE A 196 3.88 8.54 -4.15
CA ILE A 196 3.86 9.94 -3.71
C ILE A 196 4.90 10.07 -2.60
N ILE A 197 5.85 11.00 -2.77
CA ILE A 197 6.92 11.19 -1.79
C ILE A 197 6.60 12.40 -0.93
N LEU A 198 6.49 12.16 0.38
CA LEU A 198 6.33 13.18 1.40
C LEU A 198 7.63 13.31 2.20
N ARG A 199 7.97 14.53 2.59
CA ARG A 199 9.07 14.83 3.52
C ARG A 199 8.50 15.46 4.77
N ALA A 200 8.75 14.84 5.92
CA ALA A 200 8.51 15.45 7.22
C ALA A 200 9.62 16.48 7.51
N VAL A 201 9.21 17.68 7.87
CA VAL A 201 10.11 18.77 8.29
C VAL A 201 9.61 19.34 9.62
N PRO A 202 10.48 19.98 10.43
CA PRO A 202 10.03 20.72 11.61
C PRO A 202 8.91 21.69 11.24
N GLU A 203 7.89 21.80 12.10
CA GLU A 203 6.85 22.82 11.96
C GLU A 203 7.48 24.21 11.89
N GLN A 204 6.95 25.05 11.00
CA GLN A 204 7.28 26.47 10.94
C GLN A 204 6.00 27.26 11.26
N ASP A 205 6.07 28.16 12.24
CA ASP A 205 4.94 28.93 12.78
C ASP A 205 4.12 29.72 11.73
N THR A 206 4.65 29.90 10.52
CA THR A 206 4.02 30.66 9.42
C THR A 206 3.29 29.79 8.40
N SER A 207 3.30 28.47 8.57
CA SER A 207 2.73 27.52 7.62
C SER A 207 1.22 27.35 7.82
N SER A 208 0.44 27.42 6.73
CA SER A 208 -0.97 26.99 6.73
C SER A 208 -1.15 25.47 6.67
N VAL A 209 -0.05 24.71 6.63
CA VAL A 209 -0.05 23.24 6.55
C VAL A 209 -0.31 22.66 7.93
N LYS A 210 -1.28 21.74 8.00
CA LYS A 210 -1.62 20.99 9.22
C LYS A 210 -0.37 20.33 9.84
N PRO A 211 -0.05 20.61 11.11
CA PRO A 211 1.08 19.96 11.80
C PRO A 211 0.70 18.58 12.33
N PHE A 212 1.68 17.72 12.48
CA PHE A 212 1.56 16.35 12.95
C PHE A 212 2.48 16.11 14.15
N ARG A 213 1.91 15.54 15.22
CA ARG A 213 2.72 15.00 16.32
C ARG A 213 3.19 13.60 15.96
N LEU A 214 4.44 13.28 16.28
CA LEU A 214 5.02 11.98 16.04
C LEU A 214 4.71 11.03 17.22
N LEU A 215 4.07 9.90 16.93
CA LEU A 215 3.86 8.81 17.88
C LEU A 215 4.62 7.58 17.39
N THR A 216 5.54 7.06 18.18
CA THR A 216 6.28 5.85 17.82
C THR A 216 5.73 4.69 18.64
N ILE A 217 5.37 3.60 17.98
CA ILE A 217 4.76 2.43 18.59
C ILE A 217 5.56 1.21 18.15
N ALA A 218 5.94 0.35 19.09
CA ALA A 218 6.51 -0.96 18.78
C ALA A 218 5.53 -2.05 19.22
N VAL A 219 5.33 -3.05 18.35
CA VAL A 219 4.47 -4.20 18.64
C VAL A 219 5.31 -5.46 18.87
N SER A 220 4.66 -6.51 19.37
CA SER A 220 5.29 -7.82 19.50
C SER A 220 5.75 -8.34 18.14
N PRO A 221 6.88 -9.09 18.08
CA PRO A 221 7.38 -9.65 16.84
C PRO A 221 6.37 -10.54 16.11
N VAL A 222 6.43 -10.54 14.78
CA VAL A 222 5.58 -11.38 13.92
C VAL A 222 6.41 -12.38 13.12
N ASP A 223 5.96 -13.62 13.06
CA ASP A 223 6.54 -14.70 12.25
C ASP A 223 5.56 -15.04 11.12
N VAL A 224 5.61 -14.24 10.05
CA VAL A 224 4.71 -14.37 8.90
C VAL A 224 5.47 -14.25 7.60
N SER A 225 5.11 -15.13 6.67
CA SER A 225 5.70 -15.21 5.33
C SER A 225 4.78 -14.69 4.23
N MET A 226 3.49 -14.47 4.53
CA MET A 226 2.49 -14.06 3.54
C MET A 226 2.26 -12.55 3.59
N VAL A 227 2.32 -11.91 2.42
CA VAL A 227 1.95 -10.51 2.24
C VAL A 227 0.44 -10.30 2.44
N ALA A 228 0.06 -9.17 3.04
CA ALA A 228 -1.32 -8.76 3.23
C ALA A 228 -1.66 -7.47 2.46
N THR A 229 -2.95 -7.17 2.35
CA THR A 229 -3.40 -5.86 1.84
C THR A 229 -3.15 -4.80 2.91
N TYR A 230 -2.70 -3.62 2.49
CA TYR A 230 -2.45 -2.51 3.42
C TYR A 230 -3.75 -2.11 4.15
N PRO A 231 -3.76 -2.06 5.49
CA PRO A 231 -4.97 -1.72 6.25
C PRO A 231 -5.26 -0.23 6.12
N ASP A 232 -6.51 0.11 5.78
CA ASP A 232 -6.95 1.49 5.55
C ASP A 232 -7.32 2.25 6.83
N ASN A 233 -7.31 1.58 7.98
CA ASN A 233 -7.56 2.18 9.29
C ASN A 233 -6.90 1.37 10.43
N LEU A 234 -6.83 1.96 11.63
CA LEU A 234 -6.19 1.33 12.79
C LEU A 234 -6.94 0.08 13.28
N GLY A 235 -8.26 -0.02 13.09
CA GLY A 235 -9.04 -1.21 13.44
C GLY A 235 -8.66 -2.42 12.58
N LYS A 236 -8.60 -2.25 11.25
CA LYS A 236 -8.12 -3.31 10.36
C LYS A 236 -6.65 -3.68 10.58
N LEU A 237 -5.83 -2.71 11.01
CA LEU A 237 -4.45 -2.99 11.40
C LEU A 237 -4.38 -3.84 12.67
N GLU A 238 -5.20 -3.54 13.68
CA GLU A 238 -5.35 -4.37 14.89
C GLU A 238 -5.84 -5.78 14.54
N GLU A 239 -6.86 -5.92 13.70
CA GLU A 239 -7.33 -7.23 13.21
C GLU A 239 -6.20 -8.00 12.54
N GLN A 240 -5.45 -7.37 11.64
CA GLN A 240 -4.34 -8.02 10.93
C GLN A 240 -3.20 -8.43 11.86
N LEU A 241 -2.83 -7.59 12.83
CA LEU A 241 -1.78 -7.91 13.80
C LEU A 241 -2.20 -9.07 14.72
N ASN A 242 -3.47 -9.13 15.12
CA ASN A 242 -4.02 -10.26 15.88
C ASN A 242 -3.95 -11.57 15.07
N GLU A 243 -4.25 -11.54 13.77
CA GLU A 243 -4.06 -12.70 12.89
C GLU A 243 -2.60 -13.18 12.84
N TRP A 244 -1.65 -12.27 13.06
CA TRP A 244 -0.21 -12.55 13.11
C TRP A 244 0.31 -12.85 14.52
N GLY A 245 -0.58 -12.94 15.53
CA GLY A 245 -0.21 -13.21 16.92
C GLY A 245 0.42 -12.03 17.66
N SER A 246 0.24 -10.80 17.16
CA SER A 246 0.66 -9.55 17.79
C SER A 246 -0.58 -8.69 18.14
N GLU A 247 -0.38 -7.47 18.66
CA GLU A 247 -1.46 -6.54 19.00
C GLU A 247 -0.99 -5.08 18.84
N LEU A 248 -1.89 -4.19 18.42
CA LEU A 248 -1.68 -2.74 18.36
C LEU A 248 -2.32 -2.04 19.56
N LEU A 249 -3.50 -2.49 20.02
CA LEU A 249 -4.34 -1.73 20.93
C LEU A 249 -3.62 -1.33 22.22
N LYS A 250 -2.96 -2.28 22.87
CA LYS A 250 -2.23 -2.01 24.12
C LYS A 250 -1.01 -1.10 23.88
N PRO A 251 -0.09 -1.40 22.96
CA PRO A 251 1.01 -0.48 22.61
C PRO A 251 0.56 0.92 22.22
N LEU A 252 -0.55 1.05 21.48
CA LEU A 252 -1.14 2.34 21.12
C LEU A 252 -1.64 3.10 22.34
N THR A 253 -2.36 2.42 23.24
CA THR A 253 -2.85 3.02 24.48
C THR A 253 -1.70 3.49 25.37
N ASP A 254 -0.67 2.67 25.53
CA ASP A 254 0.52 3.01 26.31
C ASP A 254 1.23 4.23 25.70
N ALA A 255 1.44 4.24 24.38
CA ALA A 255 2.08 5.36 23.69
C ALA A 255 1.26 6.66 23.79
N VAL A 256 -0.07 6.59 23.67
CA VAL A 256 -0.95 7.76 23.88
C VAL A 256 -0.88 8.23 25.32
N TYR A 257 -0.88 7.32 26.29
CA TYR A 257 -0.79 7.65 27.71
C TYR A 257 0.52 8.40 28.03
N GLU A 258 1.64 7.90 27.53
CA GLU A 258 2.97 8.50 27.72
C GLU A 258 3.11 9.85 27.00
N ALA A 259 2.38 10.07 25.90
CA ALA A 259 2.34 11.34 25.20
C ALA A 259 1.47 12.42 25.89
N ILE A 260 0.68 12.07 26.91
CA ILE A 260 -0.16 13.03 27.62
C ILE A 260 0.71 13.82 28.62
N PRO A 261 0.72 15.17 28.55
CA PRO A 261 1.43 16.01 29.50
C PRO A 261 0.98 15.79 30.95
N SER A 262 1.85 16.09 31.91
CA SER A 262 1.58 15.91 33.35
C SER A 262 0.41 16.73 33.89
N ASP A 263 0.07 17.86 33.24
CA ASP A 263 -1.10 18.69 33.54
C ASP A 263 -2.40 18.18 32.89
N GLY A 264 -2.31 17.09 32.13
CA GLY A 264 -3.41 16.43 31.44
C GLY A 264 -3.68 17.00 30.06
N ILE A 265 -4.69 16.47 29.39
CA ILE A 265 -5.09 16.88 28.04
C ILE A 265 -6.60 17.16 28.02
N ARG A 266 -7.04 18.14 27.22
CA ARG A 266 -8.47 18.39 26.98
C ARG A 266 -8.89 17.67 25.69
N PRO A 267 -10.17 17.28 25.53
CA PRO A 267 -10.64 16.71 24.26
C PRO A 267 -10.36 17.60 23.03
N THR A 268 -10.40 18.92 23.22
CA THR A 268 -10.12 19.91 22.16
C THR A 268 -8.64 20.27 22.04
N SER A 269 -7.76 19.69 22.87
CA SER A 269 -6.31 19.92 22.75
C SER A 269 -5.83 19.41 21.41
N GLY A 270 -4.98 20.20 20.74
CA GLY A 270 -4.52 19.84 19.41
C GLY A 270 -5.60 19.95 18.34
N LYS A 271 -6.65 20.78 18.53
CA LYS A 271 -7.60 21.02 17.44
C LYS A 271 -6.86 21.63 16.24
N GLY A 272 -6.87 20.93 15.10
CA GLY A 272 -6.19 21.35 13.89
C GLY A 272 -4.82 20.69 13.65
N GLU A 273 -4.28 19.91 14.58
CA GLU A 273 -3.14 18.99 14.33
C GLU A 273 -3.63 17.58 13.99
N GLY A 274 -2.74 16.75 13.44
CA GLY A 274 -2.92 15.31 13.28
C GLY A 274 -1.84 14.52 14.00
N LEU A 275 -1.86 13.19 13.84
CA LEU A 275 -0.82 12.30 14.31
C LEU A 275 -0.12 11.64 13.12
N LEU A 276 1.21 11.55 13.21
CA LEU A 276 2.03 10.67 12.39
C LEU A 276 2.46 9.51 13.28
N ILE A 277 1.92 8.32 13.04
CA ILE A 277 2.26 7.11 13.78
C ILE A 277 3.35 6.36 13.01
N LEU A 278 4.48 6.10 13.67
CA LEU A 278 5.51 5.17 13.20
C LEU A 278 5.37 3.85 13.95
N LEU A 279 4.93 2.82 13.25
CA LEU A 279 4.74 1.48 13.78
C LEU A 279 5.95 0.61 13.45
N TRP A 280 6.60 0.09 14.48
CA TRP A 280 7.74 -0.80 14.40
C TRP A 280 7.28 -2.24 14.62
N ILE A 281 7.47 -3.08 13.61
CA ILE A 281 7.06 -4.48 13.61
C ILE A 281 8.31 -5.35 13.45
N PRO A 282 8.85 -5.90 14.56
CA PRO A 282 9.95 -6.85 14.46
C PRO A 282 9.50 -8.11 13.70
N ARG A 283 10.32 -8.57 12.76
CA ARG A 283 10.06 -9.72 11.90
C ARG A 283 10.95 -10.87 12.29
N LEU A 284 10.34 -12.01 12.57
CA LEU A 284 11.04 -13.23 12.95
C LEU A 284 11.35 -14.08 11.71
N ARG A 285 12.48 -14.80 11.76
CA ARG A 285 12.76 -16.01 10.98
C ARG A 285 13.42 -17.01 11.91
N ASN A 286 12.90 -18.23 11.95
CA ASN A 286 13.40 -19.29 12.84
C ASN A 286 13.48 -18.88 14.32
N GLY A 287 12.53 -18.04 14.77
CA GLY A 287 12.46 -17.55 16.16
C GLY A 287 13.41 -16.41 16.50
N GLU A 288 14.24 -15.93 15.56
CA GLU A 288 15.12 -14.78 15.75
C GLU A 288 14.64 -13.58 14.94
N THR A 289 14.81 -12.37 15.48
CA THR A 289 14.49 -11.14 14.75
C THR A 289 15.51 -10.93 13.63
N GLU A 290 15.06 -11.02 12.38
CA GLU A 290 15.89 -10.80 11.20
C GLU A 290 15.85 -9.34 10.73
N ARG A 291 14.68 -8.70 10.81
CA ARG A 291 14.44 -7.34 10.33
C ARG A 291 13.38 -6.67 11.18
N THR A 292 13.38 -5.34 11.23
CA THR A 292 12.23 -4.57 11.76
C THR A 292 11.63 -3.74 10.64
N ASP A 293 10.36 -4.00 10.33
CA ASP A 293 9.60 -3.21 9.37
C ASP A 293 9.05 -1.96 10.07
N VAL A 294 9.18 -0.80 9.44
CA VAL A 294 8.66 0.47 9.97
C VAL A 294 7.60 1.01 9.01
N MET A 295 6.40 1.22 9.54
CA MET A 295 5.26 1.71 8.78
C MET A 295 4.82 3.09 9.26
N GLY A 296 4.41 3.94 8.34
CA GLY A 296 3.89 5.27 8.63
C GLY A 296 2.38 5.36 8.43
N TYR A 297 1.65 5.84 9.44
CA TYR A 297 0.23 6.13 9.34
C TYR A 297 -0.04 7.60 9.66
N VAL A 298 -0.76 8.28 8.77
CA VAL A 298 -1.25 9.63 9.01
C VAL A 298 -2.67 9.54 9.53
N VAL A 299 -2.88 9.98 10.77
CA VAL A 299 -4.19 10.04 11.41
C VAL A 299 -4.62 11.50 11.48
N GLN A 300 -5.81 11.81 10.98
CA GLN A 300 -6.31 13.18 10.92
C GLN A 300 -6.81 13.70 12.26
N SER A 301 -6.98 12.83 13.24
CA SER A 301 -7.38 13.16 14.60
C SER A 301 -6.21 13.67 15.43
N SER A 302 -6.50 14.53 16.41
CA SER A 302 -5.51 15.00 17.39
C SER A 302 -5.21 13.93 18.45
N LEU A 303 -4.16 14.16 19.25
CA LEU A 303 -3.86 13.31 20.41
C LEU A 303 -5.04 13.26 21.41
N GLY A 304 -5.71 14.40 21.63
CA GLY A 304 -6.85 14.50 22.55
C GLY A 304 -8.09 13.75 22.04
N GLU A 305 -8.34 13.79 20.74
CA GLU A 305 -9.41 13.03 20.09
C GLU A 305 -9.14 11.52 20.16
N LEU A 306 -7.89 11.09 19.92
CA LEU A 306 -7.50 9.70 20.05
C LEU A 306 -7.59 9.21 21.50
N ALA A 307 -7.11 9.99 22.47
CA ALA A 307 -7.25 9.67 23.90
C ALA A 307 -8.73 9.57 24.33
N THR A 308 -9.61 10.37 23.72
CA THR A 308 -11.06 10.26 23.94
C THR A 308 -11.60 8.96 23.38
N ALA A 309 -11.21 8.60 22.15
CA ALA A 309 -11.64 7.36 21.49
C ALA A 309 -11.16 6.09 22.21
N LEU A 310 -10.05 6.18 22.95
CA LEU A 310 -9.49 5.11 23.78
C LEU A 310 -10.05 5.12 25.22
N ASP A 311 -11.07 5.94 25.52
CA ASP A 311 -11.67 6.10 26.85
C ASP A 311 -10.66 6.46 27.96
N MET A 312 -9.62 7.22 27.61
CA MET A 312 -8.51 7.55 28.53
C MET A 312 -8.78 8.80 29.37
N LEU A 313 -9.83 9.58 29.08
CA LEU A 313 -10.09 10.85 29.76
C LEU A 313 -10.92 10.66 31.05
N ALA A 314 -10.38 11.12 32.18
CA ALA A 314 -11.09 11.18 33.46
C ALA A 314 -11.97 12.45 33.60
N PRO A 315 -12.88 12.52 34.61
CA PRO A 315 -13.66 13.71 34.90
C PRO A 315 -12.80 14.96 35.09
N LYS A 316 -13.38 16.11 34.75
CA LYS A 316 -12.72 17.42 34.71
C LYS A 316 -12.26 17.87 36.11
N ASN A 317 -10.96 17.93 36.35
CA ASN A 317 -10.39 18.61 37.52
C ASN A 317 -9.97 20.05 37.15
N GLU A 318 -9.76 20.93 38.14
CA GLU A 318 -9.44 22.37 37.95
C GLU A 318 -8.20 22.63 37.07
N ARG A 319 -7.36 21.62 36.83
CA ARG A 319 -6.13 21.70 36.01
C ARG A 319 -6.24 21.06 34.62
N GLY A 320 -7.29 20.28 34.32
CA GLY A 320 -7.38 19.43 33.11
C GLY A 320 -7.94 18.04 33.44
N SER A 321 -8.16 17.20 32.42
CA SER A 321 -8.48 15.78 32.60
C SER A 321 -7.17 14.96 32.64
N THR A 322 -7.00 14.16 33.69
CA THR A 322 -5.87 13.22 33.82
C THR A 322 -6.18 11.92 33.10
N ALA A 323 -5.17 11.30 32.49
CA ALA A 323 -5.33 10.01 31.84
C ALA A 323 -5.65 8.92 32.89
N SER A 324 -6.73 8.16 32.68
CA SER A 324 -7.08 7.02 33.52
C SER A 324 -6.31 5.77 33.08
N ARG A 325 -5.79 4.99 34.04
CA ARG A 325 -5.12 3.71 33.75
C ARG A 325 -6.09 2.53 33.54
N THR A 326 -7.39 2.74 33.71
CA THR A 326 -8.44 1.72 33.51
C THR A 326 -9.27 2.08 32.29
N ALA A 327 -8.81 1.72 31.09
CA ALA A 327 -9.64 1.74 29.88
C ALA A 327 -10.49 0.46 29.85
N SER A 328 -11.82 0.61 29.70
CA SER A 328 -12.76 -0.50 29.56
C SER A 328 -13.40 -0.45 28.17
N TRP A 329 -13.21 -1.49 27.37
CA TRP A 329 -13.31 -1.41 25.91
C TRP A 329 -14.71 -1.73 25.33
N ARG A 330 -15.14 -0.93 24.36
CA ARG A 330 -16.04 -1.34 23.25
C ARG A 330 -15.64 -0.60 21.98
N ILE A 331 -15.06 -1.30 21.01
CA ILE A 331 -14.74 -0.77 19.68
C ILE A 331 -15.88 -1.17 18.73
N ASN A 332 -16.43 -0.20 18.01
CA ASN A 332 -17.33 -0.38 16.87
C ASN A 332 -16.69 0.25 15.63
#